data_AF-A0A138AE93-F1
#
_entry.id   AF-A0A138AE93-F1
#
_cell.length_a   1.000
_cell.length_b   1.000
_cell.length_c   1.000
_cell.angle_alpha   90.00
_cell.angle_beta   90.00
_cell.angle_gamma   90.00
#
_symmetry.space_group_name_H-M   'P 1'
#
loop_
_entity.id
_entity.type
_entity.pdbx_description
1 polymer ?
#
loop_
_entity_poly.entity_id
_entity_poly.type
_entity_poly.pdbx_seq_one_letter_code
_entity_poly.pdbx_strand_id
1 'polypeptide(L)'
;MSSHGDASVRPPEQGQLTAGQVRFLVGSVAPEVDVRAAAGRPYGRLSPTALQVGTDGSVHLAASPSAVDADAHAAPEVLGGAEPTVRSEVFSLASTSYSLLTGHPPNPYGFATVRRARPDLDPRVDGVLAQATARGPEFRFPTVTAFADALGAALGVPAEPLRPVPPPGSTGQWAAIPAPLAAGGPPPHPAFAAQSGPMPATTPPSRTGSRFSGFEVSETTLSIALLFLVILVGAGCLSLFLIV
;
A
#
# COMPACT_ATOMS: atom_id res chain seq x y z
N MET A 1 -18.01 23.16 -7.80
CA MET A 1 -17.56 21.81 -8.17
C MET A 1 -17.13 21.11 -6.89
N SER A 2 -18.04 20.34 -6.30
CA SER A 2 -17.85 19.74 -4.99
C SER A 2 -16.92 18.54 -5.08
N SER A 3 -15.73 18.68 -4.50
CA SER A 3 -14.79 17.57 -4.27
C SER A 3 -15.43 16.60 -3.29
N HIS A 4 -15.90 15.45 -3.78
CA HIS A 4 -16.24 14.32 -2.94
C HIS A 4 -14.93 13.77 -2.38
N GLY A 5 -14.68 14.03 -1.09
CA GLY A 5 -13.60 13.39 -0.35
C GLY A 5 -13.81 11.89 -0.36
N ASP A 6 -12.86 11.19 -0.96
CA ASP A 6 -12.76 9.74 -0.97
C ASP A 6 -12.62 9.26 0.49
N ALA A 7 -13.73 8.81 1.07
CA ALA A 7 -13.82 8.33 2.45
C ALA A 7 -13.29 6.89 2.56
N SER A 8 -12.20 6.59 1.88
CA SER A 8 -11.54 5.29 1.96
C SER A 8 -10.69 5.25 3.23
N VAL A 9 -11.04 4.35 4.14
CA VAL A 9 -10.29 4.10 5.36
C VAL A 9 -9.06 3.30 4.97
N ARG A 10 -7.88 3.88 5.18
CA ARG A 10 -6.61 3.15 4.99
C ARG A 10 -6.59 1.94 5.94
N PRO A 11 -6.13 0.77 5.49
CA PRO A 11 -5.70 -0.28 6.40
C PRO A 11 -4.73 0.31 7.44
N PRO A 12 -4.80 -0.10 8.71
CA PRO A 12 -4.01 0.50 9.78
C PRO A 12 -2.52 0.50 9.40
N GLU A 13 -1.86 1.65 9.58
CA GLU A 13 -0.41 1.75 9.41
C GLU A 13 0.29 0.78 10.39
N GLN A 14 0.89 -0.25 9.80
CA GLN A 14 1.98 -1.08 10.36
C GLN A 14 1.62 -1.89 11.61
N GLY A 15 0.66 -2.81 11.43
CA GLY A 15 0.57 -4.06 12.18
C GLY A 15 0.37 -5.22 11.22
N GLN A 16 0.93 -6.39 11.53
CA GLN A 16 0.58 -7.63 10.82
C GLN A 16 -0.94 -7.81 10.86
N LEU A 17 -1.56 -8.01 9.70
CA LEU A 17 -2.98 -8.34 9.65
C LEU A 17 -3.22 -9.78 10.11
N THR A 18 -4.41 -10.06 10.62
CA THR A 18 -4.79 -11.45 10.91
C THR A 18 -4.84 -12.25 9.61
N ALA A 19 -4.65 -13.57 9.70
CA ALA A 19 -4.78 -14.44 8.53
C ALA A 19 -6.19 -14.34 7.90
N GLY A 20 -7.23 -14.17 8.72
CA GLY A 20 -8.60 -13.97 8.25
C GLY A 20 -8.77 -12.65 7.49
N GLN A 21 -8.15 -11.57 7.96
CA GLN A 21 -8.19 -10.26 7.30
C GLN A 21 -7.44 -10.26 5.97
N VAL A 22 -6.26 -10.91 5.91
CA VAL A 22 -5.53 -11.07 4.63
C VAL A 22 -6.35 -11.91 3.66
N ARG A 23 -6.94 -13.03 4.12
CA ARG A 23 -7.83 -13.85 3.29
C ARG A 23 -9.00 -13.03 2.74
N PHE A 24 -9.61 -12.19 3.57
CA PHE A 24 -10.71 -11.32 3.17
C PHE A 24 -10.29 -10.30 2.11
N LEU A 25 -9.19 -9.56 2.33
CA LEU A 25 -8.69 -8.56 1.39
C LEU A 25 -8.36 -9.19 0.02
N VAL A 26 -7.54 -10.24 0.02
CA VAL A 26 -7.06 -10.91 -1.20
C VAL A 26 -8.23 -11.52 -1.97
N GLY A 27 -9.14 -12.22 -1.27
CA GLY A 27 -10.32 -12.81 -1.88
C GLY A 27 -11.30 -11.78 -2.45
N SER A 28 -11.40 -10.59 -1.84
CA SER A 28 -12.32 -9.54 -2.30
C SER A 28 -11.84 -8.86 -3.58
N VAL A 29 -10.53 -8.61 -3.72
CA VAL A 29 -9.99 -7.90 -4.90
C VAL A 29 -9.67 -8.81 -6.08
N ALA A 30 -9.40 -10.09 -5.85
CA ALA A 30 -8.95 -11.00 -6.90
C ALA A 30 -9.87 -11.02 -8.16
N PRO A 31 -11.21 -11.07 -8.03
CA PRO A 31 -12.10 -11.03 -9.20
C PRO A 31 -12.00 -9.71 -9.98
N GLU A 32 -11.90 -8.57 -9.27
CA GLU A 32 -11.76 -7.25 -9.89
C GLU A 32 -10.44 -7.14 -10.67
N VAL A 33 -9.35 -7.70 -10.13
CA VAL A 33 -8.04 -7.74 -10.77
C VAL A 33 -8.06 -8.61 -12.03
N ASP A 34 -8.65 -9.80 -11.96
CA ASP A 34 -8.76 -10.70 -13.11
C ASP A 34 -9.59 -10.06 -14.24
N VAL A 35 -10.70 -9.38 -13.92
CA VAL A 35 -11.52 -8.64 -14.89
C VAL A 35 -10.71 -7.53 -15.56
N ARG A 36 -9.95 -6.76 -14.78
CA ARG A 36 -9.07 -5.70 -15.30
C ARG A 36 -8.02 -6.24 -16.26
N ALA A 37 -7.34 -7.32 -15.87
CA ALA A 37 -6.30 -7.92 -16.69
C ALA A 37 -6.87 -8.54 -17.98
N ALA A 38 -8.04 -9.18 -17.92
CA ALA A 38 -8.75 -9.69 -19.10
C ALA A 38 -9.19 -8.57 -20.05
N ALA A 39 -9.50 -7.38 -19.53
CA ALA A 39 -9.80 -6.19 -20.33
C ALA A 39 -8.56 -5.47 -20.90
N GLY A 40 -7.35 -6.04 -20.72
CA GLY A 40 -6.10 -5.42 -21.16
C GLY A 40 -5.72 -4.17 -20.35
N ARG A 41 -6.25 -4.04 -19.13
CA ARG A 41 -6.01 -2.90 -18.23
C ARG A 41 -5.52 -3.38 -16.85
N PRO A 42 -4.43 -4.16 -16.80
CA PRO A 42 -3.86 -4.63 -15.54
C PRO A 42 -3.50 -3.44 -14.63
N TYR A 43 -3.58 -3.64 -13.33
CA TYR A 43 -3.17 -2.68 -12.31
C TYR A 43 -1.64 -2.56 -12.21
N GLY A 44 -0.94 -3.67 -12.39
CA GLY A 44 0.51 -3.82 -12.57
C GLY A 44 1.32 -3.85 -11.28
N ARG A 45 0.94 -3.06 -10.28
CA ARG A 45 1.68 -2.92 -9.02
C ARG A 45 0.76 -2.91 -7.82
N LEU A 46 0.17 -4.06 -7.51
CA LEU A 46 -0.65 -4.24 -6.31
C LEU A 46 0.27 -4.17 -5.08
N SER A 47 0.14 -3.11 -4.29
CA SER A 47 0.78 -2.88 -3.00
C SER A 47 -0.26 -2.88 -1.87
N PRO A 48 0.12 -2.95 -0.59
CA PRO A 48 -0.82 -2.76 0.52
C PRO A 48 -1.64 -1.47 0.40
N THR A 49 -1.04 -0.39 -0.10
CA THR A 49 -1.70 0.92 -0.32
C THR A 49 -2.67 0.93 -1.50
N ALA A 50 -2.59 -0.04 -2.41
CA ALA A 50 -3.56 -0.21 -3.50
C ALA A 50 -4.88 -0.83 -3.01
N LEU A 51 -4.89 -1.53 -1.87
CA LEU A 51 -6.07 -2.17 -1.32
C LEU A 51 -6.77 -1.22 -0.35
N GLN A 52 -7.93 -0.69 -0.76
CA GLN A 52 -8.70 0.27 0.03
C GLN A 52 -9.93 -0.40 0.64
N VAL A 53 -10.26 -0.03 1.88
CA VAL A 53 -11.47 -0.50 2.56
C VAL A 53 -12.43 0.68 2.71
N GLY A 54 -13.60 0.56 2.09
CA GLY A 54 -14.68 1.52 2.19
C GLY A 54 -15.30 1.54 3.59
N THR A 55 -16.06 2.59 3.91
CA THR A 55 -16.78 2.72 5.18
C THR A 55 -17.88 1.66 5.38
N ASP A 56 -18.33 1.03 4.30
CA ASP A 56 -19.25 -0.09 4.27
C ASP A 56 -18.54 -1.46 4.42
N GLY A 57 -17.20 -1.47 4.55
CA GLY A 57 -16.38 -2.67 4.63
C GLY A 57 -16.10 -3.33 3.28
N SER A 58 -16.53 -2.73 2.17
CA SER A 58 -16.19 -3.20 0.84
C SER A 58 -14.72 -2.94 0.53
N VAL A 59 -14.08 -3.83 -0.23
CA VAL A 59 -12.66 -3.70 -0.61
C VAL A 59 -12.60 -3.34 -2.09
N HIS A 60 -11.84 -2.29 -2.41
CA HIS A 60 -11.66 -1.81 -3.78
C HIS A 60 -10.19 -1.52 -4.05
N LEU A 61 -9.82 -1.51 -5.33
CA LEU A 61 -8.53 -0.99 -5.75
C LEU A 61 -8.53 0.54 -5.76
N ALA A 62 -7.44 1.14 -5.30
CA ALA A 62 -7.18 2.56 -5.51
C ALA A 62 -7.26 2.93 -7.00
N ALA A 63 -7.57 4.20 -7.30
CA ALA A 63 -7.69 4.65 -8.69
C ALA A 63 -6.38 4.47 -9.50
N SER A 64 -5.23 4.57 -8.83
CA SER A 64 -3.91 4.40 -9.43
C SER A 64 -2.90 3.89 -8.39
N PRO A 65 -1.87 3.12 -8.80
CA PRO A 65 -0.81 2.68 -7.90
C PRO A 65 -0.04 3.87 -7.30
N SER A 66 0.22 3.81 -5.99
CA SER A 66 1.10 4.76 -5.32
C SER A 66 2.56 4.48 -5.66
N ALA A 67 3.30 5.47 -6.16
CA ALA A 67 4.68 5.30 -6.60
C ALA A 67 5.68 4.97 -5.46
N VAL A 68 5.32 5.24 -4.20
CA VAL A 68 6.27 5.17 -3.07
C VAL A 68 6.64 3.73 -2.71
N ASP A 69 5.71 2.77 -2.84
CA ASP A 69 5.89 1.38 -2.40
C ASP A 69 5.59 0.32 -3.49
N ALA A 70 5.07 0.76 -4.64
CA ALA A 70 4.63 -0.13 -5.71
C ALA A 70 5.76 -1.01 -6.30
N ASP A 71 6.99 -0.52 -6.29
CA ASP A 71 8.14 -1.21 -6.90
C ASP A 71 8.61 -2.41 -6.06
N ALA A 72 8.47 -2.36 -4.73
CA ALA A 72 8.77 -3.49 -3.86
C ALA A 72 7.84 -4.70 -4.11
N HIS A 73 6.70 -4.44 -4.76
CA HIS A 73 5.68 -5.43 -5.06
C HIS A 73 5.58 -5.78 -6.54
N ALA A 74 6.27 -5.06 -7.42
CA ALA A 74 6.20 -5.30 -8.85
C ALA A 74 6.87 -6.62 -9.24
N ALA A 75 6.30 -7.30 -10.24
CA ALA A 75 6.90 -8.50 -10.80
C ALA A 75 8.25 -8.18 -11.48
N PRO A 76 9.21 -9.13 -11.51
CA PRO A 76 10.53 -8.88 -12.09
C PRO A 76 10.48 -8.38 -13.54
N GLU A 77 9.56 -8.92 -14.35
CA GLU A 77 9.35 -8.48 -15.73
C GLU A 77 8.78 -7.06 -15.83
N VAL A 78 7.92 -6.65 -14.89
CA VAL A 78 7.35 -5.29 -14.81
C VAL A 78 8.41 -4.28 -14.34
N LEU A 79 9.29 -4.69 -13.42
CA LEU A 79 10.48 -3.91 -13.06
C LEU A 79 11.46 -3.79 -14.25
N GLY A 80 11.52 -4.82 -15.09
CA GLY A 80 12.26 -4.81 -16.35
C GLY A 80 11.62 -3.98 -17.48
N GLY A 81 10.46 -3.36 -17.23
CA GLY A 81 9.77 -2.50 -18.19
C GLY A 81 8.81 -3.23 -19.13
N ALA A 82 8.53 -4.51 -18.92
CA ALA A 82 7.47 -5.20 -19.65
C ALA A 82 6.08 -4.70 -19.22
N GLU A 83 5.14 -4.73 -20.16
CA GLU A 83 3.73 -4.49 -19.84
C GLU A 83 3.23 -5.55 -18.85
N PRO A 84 2.52 -5.14 -17.78
CA PRO A 84 1.97 -6.09 -16.84
C PRO A 84 1.00 -7.07 -17.48
N THR A 85 0.93 -8.28 -16.94
CA THR A 85 -0.01 -9.33 -17.36
C THR A 85 -0.76 -9.88 -16.14
N VAL A 86 -1.74 -10.75 -16.36
CA VAL A 86 -2.39 -11.52 -15.27
C VAL A 86 -1.35 -12.21 -14.38
N ARG A 87 -0.26 -12.74 -14.96
CA ARG A 87 0.80 -13.40 -14.18
C ARG A 87 1.62 -12.41 -13.36
N SER A 88 1.73 -11.16 -13.80
CA SER A 88 2.37 -10.08 -13.05
C SER A 88 1.48 -9.60 -11.90
N GLU A 89 0.15 -9.57 -12.09
CA GLU A 89 -0.83 -9.34 -11.02
C GLU A 89 -0.74 -10.39 -9.92
N VAL A 90 -0.65 -11.68 -10.28
CA VAL A 90 -0.47 -12.79 -9.33
C VAL A 90 0.78 -12.57 -8.47
N PHE A 91 1.89 -12.21 -9.08
CA PHE A 91 3.12 -11.92 -8.35
C PHE A 91 2.93 -10.75 -7.38
N SER A 92 2.37 -9.64 -7.85
CA SER A 92 2.24 -8.43 -7.04
C SER A 92 1.26 -8.59 -5.87
N LEU A 93 0.14 -9.29 -6.08
CA LEU A 93 -0.79 -9.61 -4.99
C LEU A 93 -0.19 -10.60 -3.99
N ALA A 94 0.61 -11.57 -4.43
CA ALA A 94 1.34 -12.47 -3.53
C ALA A 94 2.41 -11.73 -2.71
N SER A 95 3.14 -10.83 -3.35
CA SER A 95 4.10 -9.94 -2.69
C SER A 95 3.42 -9.07 -1.64
N THR A 96 2.27 -8.50 -1.97
CA THR A 96 1.43 -7.74 -1.03
C THR A 96 0.92 -8.61 0.11
N SER A 97 0.44 -9.82 -0.18
CA SER A 97 -0.04 -10.76 0.84
C SER A 97 1.06 -11.10 1.85
N TYR A 98 2.29 -11.30 1.38
CA TYR A 98 3.46 -11.49 2.23
C TYR A 98 3.68 -10.29 3.18
N SER A 99 3.64 -9.05 2.66
CA SER A 99 3.75 -7.86 3.50
C SER A 99 2.64 -7.73 4.53
N LEU A 100 1.41 -8.03 4.15
CA LEU A 100 0.27 -7.93 5.06
C LEU A 100 0.37 -8.98 6.18
N LEU A 101 0.84 -10.19 5.88
CA LEU A 101 1.01 -11.26 6.86
C LEU A 101 2.19 -11.02 7.81
N THR A 102 3.31 -10.50 7.28
CA THR A 102 4.58 -10.40 8.01
C THR A 102 4.86 -9.01 8.57
N GLY A 103 4.17 -7.98 8.07
CA GLY A 103 4.40 -6.57 8.38
C GLY A 103 5.62 -5.98 7.66
N HIS A 104 6.26 -6.72 6.76
CA HIS A 104 7.51 -6.32 6.11
C HIS A 104 7.49 -6.62 4.60
N PRO A 105 8.00 -5.73 3.74
CA PRO A 105 8.17 -6.04 2.32
C PRO A 105 9.13 -7.22 2.10
N PRO A 106 8.98 -7.96 0.99
CA PRO A 106 9.97 -8.94 0.61
C PRO A 106 11.32 -8.28 0.34
N ASN A 107 12.39 -9.05 0.54
CA ASN A 107 13.74 -8.60 0.26
C ASN A 107 13.96 -8.61 -1.27
N PRO A 108 14.76 -7.68 -1.84
CA PRO A 108 15.24 -7.76 -3.23
C PRO A 108 15.77 -9.14 -3.66
N TYR A 109 16.35 -9.92 -2.74
CA TYR A 109 16.89 -11.26 -3.01
C TYR A 109 15.84 -12.38 -2.95
N GLY A 110 14.62 -12.11 -2.48
CA GLY A 110 13.51 -13.07 -2.45
C GLY A 110 12.64 -13.01 -1.19
N PHE A 111 11.78 -14.02 -1.08
CA PHE A 111 10.83 -14.18 0.03
C PHE A 111 11.45 -15.05 1.12
N ALA A 112 11.53 -14.50 2.34
CA ALA A 112 11.76 -15.33 3.51
C ALA A 112 10.49 -16.14 3.83
N THR A 113 10.61 -17.19 4.65
CA THR A 113 9.42 -17.89 5.15
C THR A 113 8.54 -16.92 5.96
N VAL A 114 7.23 -16.91 5.69
CA VAL A 114 6.26 -16.13 6.47
C VAL A 114 6.27 -16.56 7.94
N ARG A 115 6.60 -17.82 8.20
CA ARG A 115 6.64 -18.38 9.55
C ARG A 115 7.73 -17.81 10.44
N ARG A 116 8.70 -17.09 9.89
CA ARG A 116 9.66 -16.33 10.71
C ARG A 116 8.97 -15.20 11.48
N ALA A 117 7.99 -14.55 10.87
CA ALA A 117 7.18 -13.51 11.49
C ALA A 117 5.90 -14.09 12.12
N ARG A 118 5.39 -15.19 11.54
CA ARG A 118 4.10 -15.81 11.89
C ARG A 118 4.21 -17.32 12.10
N PRO A 119 4.85 -17.79 13.20
CA PRO A 119 5.04 -19.22 13.46
C PRO A 119 3.73 -20.02 13.57
N ASP A 120 2.60 -19.34 13.78
CA ASP A 120 1.24 -19.87 13.87
C ASP A 120 0.67 -20.35 12.53
N LEU A 121 1.21 -19.91 11.38
CA LEU A 121 0.68 -20.24 10.07
C LEU A 121 1.13 -21.61 9.57
N ASP A 122 0.25 -22.27 8.81
CA ASP A 122 0.53 -23.54 8.17
C ASP A 122 1.70 -23.42 7.17
N PRO A 123 2.65 -24.38 7.13
CA PRO A 123 3.76 -24.37 6.17
C PRO A 123 3.34 -24.29 4.69
N ARG A 124 2.10 -24.69 4.36
CA ARG A 124 1.54 -24.59 2.99
C ARG A 124 1.47 -23.14 2.50
N VAL A 125 1.38 -22.15 3.39
CA VAL A 125 1.36 -20.72 3.02
C VAL A 125 2.64 -20.34 2.28
N ASP A 126 3.80 -20.82 2.74
CA ASP A 126 5.09 -20.58 2.06
C ASP A 126 5.10 -21.20 0.65
N GLY A 127 4.53 -22.40 0.48
CA GLY A 127 4.45 -23.07 -0.82
C GLY A 127 3.59 -22.30 -1.84
N VAL A 128 2.44 -21.79 -1.41
CA VAL A 128 1.55 -20.99 -2.26
C VAL A 128 2.24 -19.68 -2.66
N LEU A 129 2.85 -18.97 -1.70
CA LEU A 129 3.58 -17.74 -2.00
C LEU A 129 4.78 -17.98 -2.91
N ALA A 130 5.54 -19.07 -2.70
CA ALA A 130 6.66 -19.44 -3.56
C ALA A 130 6.23 -19.70 -5.02
N GLN A 131 5.12 -20.40 -5.24
CA GLN A 131 4.58 -20.60 -6.58
C GLN A 131 4.13 -19.28 -7.22
N ALA A 132 3.35 -18.48 -6.49
CA ALA A 132 2.84 -17.21 -7.01
C ALA A 132 3.95 -16.20 -7.32
N THR A 133 5.10 -16.29 -6.64
CA THR A 133 6.26 -15.42 -6.79
C THR A 133 7.40 -16.05 -7.59
N ALA A 134 7.14 -17.14 -8.30
CA ALA A 134 8.12 -17.78 -9.18
C ALA A 134 8.68 -16.77 -10.20
N ARG A 135 10.00 -16.88 -10.49
CA ARG A 135 10.65 -15.96 -11.44
C ARG A 135 10.01 -16.02 -12.83
N GLY A 136 9.80 -17.22 -13.36
CA GLY A 136 9.08 -17.43 -14.63
C GLY A 136 7.57 -17.23 -14.45
N PRO A 137 6.92 -16.31 -15.17
CA PRO A 137 5.48 -16.06 -15.08
C PRO A 137 4.60 -17.30 -15.33
N GLU A 138 5.07 -18.23 -16.15
CA GLU A 138 4.42 -19.49 -16.51
C GLU A 138 4.25 -20.45 -15.33
N PHE A 139 5.13 -20.37 -14.33
CA PHE A 139 5.09 -21.23 -13.14
C PHE A 139 4.14 -20.71 -12.05
N ARG A 140 3.57 -19.52 -12.24
CA ARG A 140 2.67 -18.88 -11.28
C ARG A 140 1.25 -19.47 -11.38
N PHE A 141 0.29 -18.92 -10.64
CA PHE A 141 -1.13 -19.25 -10.83
C PHE A 141 -1.68 -18.65 -12.13
N PRO A 142 -2.62 -19.34 -12.81
CA PRO A 142 -3.19 -18.88 -14.08
C PRO A 142 -3.99 -17.59 -13.95
N THR A 143 -4.59 -17.37 -12.80
CA THR A 143 -5.39 -16.18 -12.49
C THR A 143 -5.13 -15.74 -11.05
N VAL A 144 -5.51 -14.50 -10.75
CA VAL A 144 -5.41 -13.94 -9.40
C VAL A 144 -6.40 -14.62 -8.46
N THR A 145 -7.60 -14.96 -8.93
CA THR A 145 -8.56 -15.77 -8.16
C THR A 145 -7.99 -17.15 -7.82
N ALA A 146 -7.30 -17.83 -8.74
CA ALA A 146 -6.70 -19.13 -8.44
C ALA A 146 -5.62 -19.03 -7.34
N PHE A 147 -4.85 -17.95 -7.33
CA PHE A 147 -3.93 -17.65 -6.23
C PHE A 147 -4.68 -17.38 -4.92
N ALA A 148 -5.72 -16.54 -4.94
CA ALA A 148 -6.51 -16.19 -3.75
C ALA A 148 -7.17 -17.42 -3.11
N ASP A 149 -7.70 -18.34 -3.92
CA ASP A 149 -8.29 -19.59 -3.46
C ASP A 149 -7.25 -20.50 -2.80
N ALA A 150 -6.09 -20.65 -3.44
CA ALA A 150 -4.97 -21.44 -2.90
C ALA A 150 -4.47 -20.87 -1.58
N LEU A 151 -4.31 -19.54 -1.49
CA LEU A 151 -3.89 -18.87 -0.26
C LEU A 151 -4.96 -19.02 0.83
N GLY A 152 -6.23 -18.82 0.50
CA GLY A 152 -7.34 -18.98 1.44
C GLY A 152 -7.44 -20.39 2.01
N ALA A 153 -7.22 -21.42 1.18
CA ALA A 153 -7.14 -22.81 1.61
C ALA A 153 -5.93 -23.09 2.51
N ALA A 154 -4.76 -22.51 2.19
CA ALA A 154 -3.54 -22.66 2.99
C ALA A 154 -3.61 -21.95 4.35
N LEU A 155 -4.26 -20.78 4.41
CA LEU A 155 -4.46 -20.04 5.65
C LEU A 155 -5.39 -20.78 6.64
N GLY A 156 -6.30 -21.62 6.14
CA GLY A 156 -7.12 -22.51 6.97
C GLY A 156 -8.09 -21.83 7.95
N VAL A 157 -8.22 -20.50 7.88
CA VAL A 157 -9.09 -19.69 8.75
C VAL A 157 -10.19 -19.00 7.95
N PRO A 158 -11.38 -18.78 8.50
CA PRO A 158 -12.45 -18.00 7.85
C PRO A 158 -11.97 -16.61 7.42
N ALA A 159 -12.53 -16.09 6.33
CA ALA A 159 -12.31 -14.70 5.94
C ALA A 159 -12.93 -13.76 6.99
N GLU A 160 -12.15 -12.80 7.47
CA GLU A 160 -12.54 -11.85 8.51
C GLU A 160 -12.62 -10.44 7.90
N PRO A 161 -13.81 -9.85 7.75
CA PRO A 161 -13.94 -8.50 7.23
C PRO A 161 -13.19 -7.46 8.07
N LEU A 162 -12.48 -6.55 7.41
CA LEU A 162 -11.90 -5.39 8.07
C LEU A 162 -13.04 -4.44 8.45
N ARG A 163 -13.30 -4.31 9.75
CA ARG A 163 -14.24 -3.30 10.25
C ARG A 163 -13.55 -1.95 10.21
N PRO A 164 -14.11 -0.93 9.54
CA PRO A 164 -13.63 0.43 9.71
C PRO A 164 -13.70 0.77 11.19
N VAL A 165 -12.55 1.05 11.82
CA VAL A 165 -12.56 1.59 13.18
C VAL A 165 -13.15 2.98 13.06
N PRO A 166 -14.34 3.27 13.65
CA PRO A 166 -14.86 4.62 13.63
C PRO A 166 -13.81 5.53 14.27
N PRO A 167 -13.54 6.71 13.70
CA PRO A 167 -12.53 7.61 14.24
C PRO A 167 -12.84 7.85 15.73
N PRO A 168 -11.83 7.79 16.63
CA PRO A 168 -12.03 8.07 18.04
C PRO A 168 -12.61 9.49 18.15
N GLY A 169 -13.90 9.59 18.49
CA GLY A 169 -14.65 10.85 18.49
C GLY A 169 -16.08 10.80 17.96
N SER A 170 -16.53 9.72 17.29
CA SER A 170 -17.92 9.62 16.81
C SER A 170 -18.95 9.16 17.87
N THR A 171 -18.53 8.80 19.09
CA THR A 171 -19.43 8.70 20.24
C THR A 171 -19.65 10.10 20.82
N GLY A 172 -20.38 10.88 20.05
CA GLY A 172 -20.83 12.22 20.39
C GLY A 172 -22.24 12.40 19.83
N GLN A 173 -23.13 11.44 20.10
CA GLN A 173 -24.50 11.80 20.36
C GLN A 173 -24.40 12.89 21.44
N TRP A 174 -24.62 14.13 21.02
CA TRP A 174 -25.00 15.22 21.88
C TRP A 174 -26.28 14.74 22.56
N ALA A 175 -26.12 13.92 23.59
CA ALA A 175 -27.13 13.77 24.61
C ALA A 175 -27.35 15.20 25.07
N ALA A 176 -28.44 15.79 24.58
CA ALA A 176 -28.88 17.10 24.98
C ALA A 176 -28.81 17.10 26.51
N ILE A 177 -27.87 17.88 27.05
CA ILE A 177 -27.90 18.19 28.48
C ILE A 177 -29.31 18.77 28.68
N PRO A 178 -30.19 18.15 29.48
CA PRO A 178 -31.46 18.77 29.76
C PRO A 178 -31.14 20.14 30.35
N ALA A 179 -31.60 21.20 29.67
CA ALA A 179 -31.39 22.57 30.09
C ALA A 179 -31.75 22.70 31.57
N PRO A 180 -30.87 23.21 32.44
CA PRO A 180 -31.25 23.45 33.82
C PRO A 180 -32.42 24.45 33.83
N LEU A 181 -33.51 24.04 34.48
CA LEU A 181 -34.66 24.88 34.77
C LEU A 181 -34.15 26.19 35.39
N ALA A 182 -34.39 27.31 34.72
CA ALA A 182 -33.94 28.62 35.16
C ALA A 182 -34.52 28.94 36.55
N ALA A 183 -33.66 28.93 37.57
CA ALA A 183 -33.93 29.46 38.89
C ALA A 183 -32.80 30.43 39.26
N GLY A 184 -33.16 31.71 39.43
CA GLY A 184 -32.34 32.72 40.09
C GLY A 184 -31.36 33.46 39.17
N GLY A 185 -31.70 34.69 38.80
CA GLY A 185 -30.79 35.58 38.07
C GLY A 185 -29.55 35.98 38.89
N PRO A 186 -28.41 36.28 38.23
CA PRO A 186 -27.23 36.81 38.90
C PRO A 186 -27.34 38.32 39.19
N PRO A 187 -26.70 38.84 40.26
CA PRO A 187 -26.67 40.27 40.58
C PRO A 187 -25.83 41.07 39.55
N PRO A 188 -26.12 42.38 39.36
CA PRO A 188 -25.36 43.20 38.43
C PRO A 188 -23.96 43.54 38.98
N HIS A 189 -22.92 43.20 38.22
CA HIS A 189 -21.57 43.74 38.43
C HIS A 189 -21.37 45.03 37.61
N PRO A 190 -20.61 46.01 38.13
CA PRO A 190 -20.45 47.32 37.52
C PRO A 190 -19.62 47.28 36.23
N ALA A 191 -20.04 48.09 35.26
CA ALA A 191 -19.39 48.29 33.98
C ALA A 191 -17.99 48.92 34.16
N PHE A 192 -16.93 48.19 33.83
CA PHE A 192 -15.62 48.76 33.58
C PHE A 192 -15.46 49.00 32.08
N ALA A 193 -15.29 50.27 31.72
CA ALA A 193 -15.07 50.74 30.36
C ALA A 193 -13.81 50.12 29.77
N ALA A 194 -13.96 49.40 28.65
CA ALA A 194 -12.85 48.94 27.85
C ALA A 194 -12.19 50.14 27.15
N GLN A 195 -11.01 50.52 27.62
CA GLN A 195 -10.12 51.44 26.91
C GLN A 195 -9.45 50.70 25.76
N SER A 196 -9.73 51.14 24.54
CA SER A 196 -9.12 50.68 23.30
C SER A 196 -7.69 51.21 23.20
N GLY A 197 -6.69 50.36 23.44
CA GLY A 197 -5.29 50.62 23.12
C GLY A 197 -4.89 49.90 21.82
N PRO A 198 -4.17 50.53 20.88
CA PRO A 198 -3.73 49.88 19.64
C PRO A 198 -2.57 48.91 19.89
N MET A 199 -2.71 47.66 19.41
CA MET A 199 -1.62 46.67 19.40
C MET A 199 -0.62 46.98 18.27
N PRO A 200 0.70 46.86 18.51
CA PRO A 200 1.71 46.98 17.47
C PRO A 200 1.72 45.75 16.55
N ALA A 201 1.75 46.02 15.24
CA ALA A 201 1.86 45.02 14.18
C ALA A 201 3.15 44.20 14.34
N THR A 202 3.02 42.88 14.41
CA THR A 202 4.16 41.96 14.33
C THR A 202 4.18 41.36 12.93
N THR A 203 5.20 41.71 12.16
CA THR A 203 5.47 41.24 10.80
C THR A 203 5.83 39.74 10.79
N PRO A 204 5.24 38.90 9.93
CA PRO A 204 5.70 37.52 9.76
C PRO A 204 7.00 37.47 8.92
N PRO A 205 7.97 36.58 9.24
CA PRO A 205 9.18 36.45 8.45
C PRO A 205 8.91 35.73 7.12
N SER A 206 9.46 36.31 6.06
CA SER A 206 9.52 35.80 4.70
C SER A 206 10.22 34.44 4.65
N ARG A 207 9.51 33.38 4.23
CA ARG A 207 10.14 32.07 3.98
C ARG A 207 10.78 32.07 2.59
N THR A 208 12.03 32.51 2.57
CA THR A 208 12.97 32.42 1.45
C THR A 208 13.05 30.98 0.93
N GLY A 209 13.05 30.84 -0.40
CA GLY A 209 12.85 29.60 -1.12
C GLY A 209 13.84 28.48 -0.82
N SER A 210 13.29 27.28 -0.68
CA SER A 210 14.04 26.03 -0.86
C SER A 210 14.11 25.76 -2.36
N ARG A 211 15.31 25.96 -2.91
CA ARG A 211 15.68 25.50 -4.24
C ARG A 211 15.72 23.98 -4.22
N PHE A 212 15.08 23.35 -5.21
CA PHE A 212 15.31 21.95 -5.58
C PHE A 212 16.82 21.73 -5.75
N SER A 213 17.45 20.95 -4.87
CA SER A 213 18.79 20.44 -5.12
C SER A 213 18.66 19.25 -6.07
N GLY A 214 19.19 19.42 -7.28
CA GLY A 214 19.34 18.35 -8.25
C GLY A 214 20.12 17.18 -7.66
N PHE A 215 19.72 15.98 -8.05
CA PHE A 215 20.40 14.75 -7.72
C PHE A 215 21.74 14.75 -8.48
N GLU A 216 22.82 15.20 -7.83
CA GLU A 216 24.18 15.03 -8.34
C GLU A 216 24.51 13.53 -8.30
N VAL A 217 24.41 12.88 -9.46
CA VAL A 217 24.92 11.51 -9.64
C VAL A 217 26.44 11.60 -9.53
N SER A 218 27.00 11.03 -8.47
CA SER A 218 28.45 10.96 -8.26
C SER A 218 29.13 10.28 -9.44
N GLU A 219 30.23 10.88 -9.93
CA GLU A 219 31.08 10.42 -11.04
C GLU A 219 31.53 8.95 -10.91
N THR A 220 31.58 8.46 -9.66
CA THR A 220 31.84 7.05 -9.31
C THR A 220 30.73 6.09 -9.76
N THR A 221 29.47 6.52 -9.68
CA THR A 221 28.31 5.69 -10.08
C THR A 221 28.25 5.54 -11.59
N LEU A 222 28.58 6.60 -12.33
CA LEU A 222 28.65 6.59 -13.80
C LEU A 222 29.79 5.69 -14.30
N SER A 223 30.94 5.74 -13.63
CA SER A 223 32.09 4.88 -13.95
C SER A 223 31.78 3.39 -13.73
N ILE A 224 31.07 3.05 -12.66
CA ILE A 224 30.67 1.65 -12.38
C ILE A 224 29.64 1.17 -13.41
N ALA A 225 28.63 1.98 -13.73
CA ALA A 225 27.63 1.64 -14.74
C ALA A 225 28.26 1.43 -16.13
N LEU A 226 29.23 2.28 -16.51
CA LEU A 226 29.96 2.16 -17.77
C LEU A 226 30.81 0.89 -17.81
N LEU A 227 31.50 0.55 -16.72
CA LEU A 227 32.30 -0.68 -16.63
C LEU A 227 31.41 -1.93 -16.79
N PHE A 228 30.25 -1.96 -16.14
CA PHE A 228 29.29 -3.06 -16.28
C PHE A 228 28.77 -3.19 -17.71
N LEU A 229 28.45 -2.08 -18.37
CA LEU A 229 28.02 -2.08 -19.77
C LEU A 229 29.09 -2.66 -20.71
N VAL A 230 30.36 -2.24 -20.55
CA VAL A 230 31.49 -2.72 -21.37
C VAL A 230 31.70 -4.22 -21.19
N ILE A 231 31.61 -4.72 -19.95
CA ILE A 231 31.73 -6.16 -19.67
C ILE A 231 30.58 -6.94 -20.31
N LEU A 232 29.35 -6.42 -20.24
CA LEU A 232 28.17 -7.09 -20.82
C LEU A 232 28.25 -7.16 -22.35
N VAL A 233 28.69 -6.08 -23.00
CA VAL A 233 28.89 -6.04 -24.45
C VAL A 233 30.05 -6.94 -24.87
N GLY A 234 31.16 -6.94 -24.11
CA GLY A 234 32.29 -7.83 -24.36
C GLY A 234 31.93 -9.31 -24.23
N ALA A 235 31.20 -9.68 -23.18
CA ALA A 235 30.73 -11.05 -22.96
C ALA A 235 29.69 -11.49 -24.01
N GLY A 236 28.80 -10.59 -24.41
CA GLY A 236 27.83 -10.83 -25.48
C GLY A 236 28.52 -11.05 -26.84
N CYS A 237 29.49 -10.22 -27.19
CA CYS A 237 30.27 -10.38 -28.43
C CYS A 237 31.11 -11.66 -28.44
N LEU A 238 31.72 -12.04 -27.31
CA LEU A 238 32.48 -13.29 -27.21
C LEU A 238 31.57 -14.53 -27.35
N SER A 239 30.35 -14.46 -26.81
CA SER A 239 29.35 -15.53 -26.92
C SER A 239 28.83 -15.69 -28.34
N LEU A 240 28.72 -14.60 -29.11
CA LEU A 240 28.30 -14.66 -30.51
C LEU A 240 29.39 -15.27 -31.42
N PHE A 241 30.66 -15.07 -31.10
CA PHE A 241 31.80 -15.58 -31.88
C PHE A 241 32.14 -17.06 -31.63
N LEU A 242 31.67 -17.65 -30.52
CA LEU A 242 31.87 -19.08 -30.22
C LEU A 242 30.78 -19.99 -30.81
N ILE A 243 29.78 -19.42 -31.49
CA ILE A 243 28.62 -20.13 -32.06
C ILE A 243 28.73 -20.28 -33.60
N VAL A 244 29.82 -19.80 -34.21
CA VAL A 244 30.13 -19.95 -35.65
C VAL A 244 31.38 -20.81 -35.81
#